data_AF-A0A6I1HTT3-F1
#
_entry.id   AF-A0A6I1HTT3-F1
#
_cell.length_a   1.000
_cell.length_b   1.000
_cell.length_c   1.000
_cell.angle_alpha   90.00
_cell.angle_beta   90.00
_cell.angle_gamma   90.00
#
_symmetry.space_group_name_H-M   'P 1'
#
loop_
_entity.id
_entity.type
_entity.pdbx_description
1 polymer ?
#
loop_
_entity_poly.entity_id
_entity_poly.type
_entity_poly.pdbx_seq_one_letter_code
_entity_poly.pdbx_strand_id
1 'polypeptide(L)'
;MTITINHFKTRIVRYPLFALGLACTLITTGLHAGLNTAEWAYWIAAVGTVGTLLGTTWLATSETRRRERQEAARGFIVAAALAPRLKMLAFQIGCFQATLTFTDWDDMLHGRPHEIAANFVSIGYEPASTKELLALESMSDNCATKLAYAQSQFSMVKSDIEAYVQGMGNPDRPLPPAIGRIWLEWVADLGDRINEITRQMNDAAQPHAVAPSQLDLYGENDE
;
A
#
# COMPACT_ATOMS: atom_id res chain seq x y z
N MET A 1 1.26 -24.35 40.09
CA MET A 1 2.26 -23.83 39.13
C MET A 1 1.95 -24.46 37.79
N THR A 2 1.34 -23.70 36.89
CA THR A 2 0.75 -24.22 35.64
C THR A 2 1.70 -23.88 34.50
N ILE A 3 2.43 -24.88 34.00
CA ILE A 3 3.34 -24.70 32.87
C ILE A 3 2.50 -24.67 31.59
N THR A 4 2.17 -23.48 31.11
CA THR A 4 1.53 -23.28 29.81
C THR A 4 2.58 -23.39 28.71
N ILE A 5 2.65 -24.55 28.05
CA ILE A 5 3.52 -24.78 26.90
C ILE A 5 2.94 -24.05 25.67
N ASN A 6 3.34 -22.79 25.48
CA ASN A 6 2.90 -21.96 24.35
C ASN A 6 3.45 -22.43 22.99
N HIS A 7 4.39 -23.38 22.96
CA HIS A 7 4.96 -23.92 21.72
C HIS A 7 4.02 -24.82 20.91
N PHE A 8 2.89 -25.29 21.46
CA PHE A 8 1.90 -26.08 20.70
C PHE A 8 0.92 -25.25 19.87
N LYS A 9 0.99 -23.92 19.89
CA LYS A 9 0.11 -23.04 19.10
C LYS A 9 0.63 -22.75 17.69
N THR A 10 1.92 -22.93 17.44
CA THR A 10 2.49 -22.68 16.11
C THR A 10 2.11 -23.81 15.17
N ARG A 11 1.40 -23.46 14.08
CA ARG A 11 0.98 -24.40 13.01
C ARG A 11 2.14 -25.26 12.48
N ILE A 12 3.36 -24.73 12.57
CA ILE A 12 4.62 -25.37 12.16
C ILE A 12 4.88 -26.68 12.92
N VAL A 13 4.47 -26.82 14.17
CA VAL A 13 4.68 -28.06 14.96
C VAL A 13 3.55 -29.07 14.77
N ARG A 14 2.33 -28.60 14.50
CA ARG A 14 1.13 -29.45 14.39
C ARG A 14 1.12 -30.31 13.12
N TYR A 15 1.47 -29.72 11.98
CA TYR A 15 1.46 -30.44 10.70
C TYR A 15 2.47 -31.60 10.62
N PRO A 16 3.75 -31.46 11.03
CA PRO A 16 4.69 -32.57 11.00
C PRO A 16 4.31 -33.67 11.99
N LEU A 17 3.83 -33.34 13.19
CA LEU A 17 3.31 -34.34 14.14
C LEU A 17 2.11 -35.11 13.59
N PHE A 18 1.18 -34.41 12.94
CA PHE A 18 0.03 -35.04 12.31
C PHE A 18 0.45 -35.93 11.14
N ALA A 19 1.38 -35.48 10.30
CA ALA A 19 1.93 -36.27 9.20
C ALA A 19 2.67 -37.51 9.69
N LEU A 20 3.47 -37.40 10.76
CA LEU A 20 4.13 -38.54 11.42
C LEU A 20 3.11 -39.54 11.97
N GLY A 21 2.06 -39.03 12.64
CA GLY A 21 0.96 -39.87 13.12
C GLY A 21 0.29 -40.62 11.98
N LEU A 22 -0.08 -39.93 10.91
CA LEU A 22 -0.70 -40.52 9.71
C LEU A 22 0.19 -41.58 9.07
N ALA A 23 1.49 -41.29 8.89
CA ALA A 23 2.46 -42.23 8.36
C ALA A 23 2.59 -43.47 9.25
N CYS A 24 2.65 -43.30 10.56
CA CYS A 24 2.74 -44.41 11.52
C CYS A 24 1.46 -45.28 11.50
N THR A 25 0.29 -44.64 11.39
CA THR A 25 -1.01 -45.34 11.28
C THR A 25 -1.10 -46.12 9.97
N LEU A 26 -0.62 -45.54 8.87
CA LEU A 26 -0.55 -46.16 7.55
C LEU A 26 0.38 -47.40 7.57
N ILE A 27 1.59 -47.26 8.11
CA ILE A 27 2.56 -48.38 8.22
C ILE A 27 1.97 -49.53 9.03
N THR A 28 1.32 -49.22 10.16
CA THR A 28 0.69 -50.23 11.01
C THR A 28 -0.50 -50.91 10.35
N THR A 29 -1.28 -50.21 9.50
CA THR A 29 -2.35 -50.84 8.72
C THR A 29 -1.82 -51.77 7.63
N GLY A 30 -0.75 -51.38 6.93
CA GLY A 30 -0.10 -52.24 5.93
C GLY A 30 0.47 -53.52 6.53
N LEU A 31 1.06 -53.44 7.73
CA LEU A 31 1.55 -54.61 8.48
C LEU A 31 0.44 -55.58 8.89
N HIS A 32 -0.78 -55.10 9.16
CA HIS A 32 -1.91 -55.94 9.53
C HIS A 32 -2.62 -56.61 8.34
N ALA A 33 -2.46 -56.08 7.13
CA ALA A 33 -3.21 -56.51 5.95
C ALA A 33 -2.68 -57.79 5.28
N GLY A 34 -1.55 -58.36 5.73
CA GLY A 34 -1.02 -59.62 5.17
C GLY A 34 -0.59 -59.51 3.70
N LEU A 35 -0.09 -58.34 3.29
CA LEU A 35 0.26 -58.02 1.90
C LEU A 35 1.45 -58.85 1.39
N ASN A 36 1.35 -59.33 0.15
CA ASN A 36 2.45 -59.95 -0.60
C ASN A 36 3.54 -58.90 -0.93
N THR A 37 4.77 -59.33 -1.22
CA THR A 37 5.92 -58.47 -1.55
C THR A 37 5.64 -57.50 -2.70
N ALA A 38 4.87 -57.92 -3.72
CA ALA A 38 4.46 -57.04 -4.81
C ALA A 38 3.51 -55.93 -4.36
N GLU A 39 2.58 -56.24 -3.46
CA GLU A 39 1.60 -55.28 -2.93
C GLU A 39 2.26 -54.27 -1.99
N TRP A 40 3.29 -54.68 -1.25
CA TRP A 40 4.14 -53.78 -0.47
C TRP A 40 4.83 -52.73 -1.33
N ALA A 41 5.33 -53.11 -2.52
CA ALA A 41 5.95 -52.16 -3.44
C ALA A 41 4.96 -51.09 -3.92
N TYR A 42 3.73 -51.50 -4.27
CA TYR A 42 2.66 -50.56 -4.65
C TYR A 42 2.25 -49.65 -3.49
N TRP A 43 2.18 -50.21 -2.27
CA TRP A 43 1.83 -49.44 -1.08
C TRP A 43 2.87 -48.37 -0.76
N ILE A 44 4.16 -48.71 -0.78
CA ILE A 44 5.25 -47.75 -0.57
C ILE A 44 5.24 -46.66 -1.66
N ALA A 45 5.02 -47.04 -2.92
CA ALA A 45 4.92 -46.09 -4.03
C ALA A 45 3.75 -45.10 -3.85
N ALA A 46 2.59 -45.59 -3.38
CA ALA A 46 1.44 -44.74 -3.10
C ALA A 46 1.71 -43.75 -1.96
N VAL A 47 2.32 -44.20 -0.85
CA VAL A 47 2.71 -43.32 0.27
C VAL A 47 3.74 -42.28 -0.19
N GLY A 48 4.73 -42.69 -0.99
CA GLY A 48 5.70 -41.78 -1.59
C GLY A 48 5.02 -40.69 -2.42
N THR A 49 4.05 -41.06 -3.25
CA THR A 49 3.30 -40.11 -4.09
C THR A 49 2.51 -39.11 -3.24
N VAL A 50 1.83 -39.56 -2.18
CA VAL A 50 1.11 -38.66 -1.26
C VAL A 50 2.09 -37.72 -0.55
N GLY A 51 3.24 -38.23 -0.11
CA GLY A 51 4.31 -37.41 0.48
C GLY A 51 4.81 -36.34 -0.49
N THR A 52 5.03 -36.70 -1.76
CA THR A 52 5.41 -35.73 -2.81
C THR A 52 4.34 -34.66 -2.99
N LEU A 53 3.05 -35.02 -3.05
CA LEU A 53 1.95 -34.05 -3.19
C LEU A 53 1.83 -33.08 -2.00
N LEU A 54 2.04 -33.57 -0.78
CA LEU A 54 2.07 -32.72 0.41
C LEU A 54 3.28 -31.77 0.39
N GLY A 55 4.45 -32.28 -0.02
CA GLY A 55 5.66 -31.49 -0.18
C GLY A 55 5.51 -30.37 -1.21
N THR A 56 4.95 -30.66 -2.38
CA THR A 56 4.69 -29.65 -3.42
C THR A 56 3.68 -28.60 -2.97
N THR A 57 2.60 -29.02 -2.30
CA THR A 57 1.60 -28.10 -1.74
C THR A 57 2.20 -27.16 -0.69
N TRP A 58 3.06 -27.70 0.18
CA TRP A 58 3.75 -26.92 1.20
C TRP A 58 4.71 -25.91 0.57
N LEU A 59 5.52 -26.33 -0.40
CA LEU A 59 6.43 -25.45 -1.13
C LEU A 59 5.67 -24.34 -1.85
N ALA A 60 4.60 -24.68 -2.58
CA ALA A 60 3.75 -23.70 -3.26
C ALA A 60 3.18 -22.67 -2.28
N THR A 61 2.66 -23.12 -1.13
CA THR A 61 2.11 -22.23 -0.09
C THR A 61 3.19 -21.34 0.53
N SER A 62 4.39 -21.88 0.77
CA SER A 62 5.51 -21.12 1.33
C SER A 62 5.98 -20.03 0.39
N GLU A 63 6.02 -20.32 -0.92
CA GLU A 63 6.40 -19.37 -1.95
C GLU A 63 5.37 -18.26 -2.09
N THR A 64 4.07 -18.57 -2.09
CA THR A 64 3.01 -17.57 -2.10
C THR A 64 3.13 -16.62 -0.91
N ARG A 65 3.30 -17.15 0.31
CA ARG A 65 3.48 -16.31 1.51
C ARG A 65 4.73 -15.45 1.44
N ARG A 66 5.82 -15.98 0.87
CA ARG A 66 7.07 -15.21 0.70
C ARG A 66 6.84 -14.05 -0.28
N ARG A 67 6.15 -14.30 -1.39
CA ARG A 67 5.81 -13.27 -2.38
C ARG A 67 4.90 -12.20 -1.80
N GLU A 68 3.83 -12.58 -1.11
CA GLU A 68 2.92 -11.64 -0.42
C GLU A 68 3.69 -10.74 0.55
N ARG A 69 4.63 -11.29 1.34
CA ARG A 69 5.47 -10.50 2.25
C ARG A 69 6.40 -9.54 1.51
N GLN A 70 6.99 -9.98 0.39
CA GLN A 70 7.86 -9.13 -0.43
C GLN A 70 7.08 -8.01 -1.11
N GLU A 71 5.87 -8.29 -1.59
CA GLU A 71 4.96 -7.31 -2.18
C GLU A 71 4.54 -6.27 -1.15
N ALA A 72 4.09 -6.72 0.02
CA ALA A 72 3.76 -5.82 1.13
C ALA A 72 4.95 -4.93 1.53
N ALA A 73 6.15 -5.51 1.68
CA ALA A 73 7.36 -4.76 1.98
C ALA A 73 7.66 -3.68 0.92
N ARG A 74 7.49 -4.01 -0.37
CA ARG A 74 7.64 -3.02 -1.46
C ARG A 74 6.59 -1.91 -1.35
N GLY A 75 5.33 -2.26 -1.07
CA GLY A 75 4.26 -1.29 -0.84
C GLY A 75 4.61 -0.31 0.28
N PHE A 76 5.12 -0.80 1.41
CA PHE A 76 5.54 0.05 2.53
C PHE A 76 6.70 0.98 2.19
N ILE A 77 7.72 0.48 1.49
CA ILE A 77 8.86 1.31 1.07
C ILE A 77 8.38 2.45 0.15
N VAL A 78 7.49 2.13 -0.80
CA VAL A 78 6.92 3.13 -1.71
C VAL A 78 6.03 4.12 -0.96
N ALA A 79 5.18 3.67 -0.04
CA ALA A 79 4.36 4.55 0.79
C ALA A 79 5.20 5.51 1.62
N ALA A 80 6.28 5.01 2.25
CA ALA A 80 7.21 5.84 3.02
C ALA A 80 7.91 6.89 2.15
N ALA A 81 8.25 6.56 0.89
CA ALA A 81 8.82 7.50 -0.07
C ALA A 81 7.82 8.54 -0.57
N LEU A 82 6.54 8.17 -0.74
CA LEU A 82 5.48 9.07 -1.23
C LEU A 82 4.91 9.99 -0.15
N ALA A 83 4.84 9.53 1.11
CA ALA A 83 4.28 10.28 2.23
C ALA A 83 4.81 11.73 2.35
N PRO A 84 6.13 12.02 2.31
CA PRO A 84 6.63 13.40 2.38
C PRO A 84 6.24 14.24 1.16
N ARG A 85 6.17 13.64 -0.03
CA ARG A 85 5.75 14.32 -1.27
C ARG A 85 4.27 14.73 -1.18
N LEU A 86 3.41 13.82 -0.72
CA LEU A 86 1.98 14.10 -0.52
C LEU A 86 1.75 15.13 0.58
N LYS A 87 2.53 15.09 1.67
CA LYS A 87 2.45 16.11 2.72
C LYS A 87 2.85 17.50 2.23
N MET A 88 3.90 17.59 1.41
CA MET A 88 4.29 18.85 0.77
C MET A 88 3.21 19.37 -0.17
N LEU A 89 2.61 18.48 -0.96
CA LEU A 89 1.50 18.81 -1.85
C LEU A 89 0.28 19.32 -1.07
N ALA A 90 -0.13 18.62 0.00
CA ALA A 90 -1.22 19.03 0.86
C ALA A 90 -0.95 20.41 1.50
N PHE A 91 0.29 20.67 1.92
CA PHE A 91 0.70 21.97 2.44
C PHE A 91 0.56 23.07 1.38
N GLN A 92 1.04 22.84 0.15
CA GLN A 92 0.93 23.81 -0.95
C GLN A 92 -0.53 24.09 -1.33
N ILE A 93 -1.37 23.06 -1.39
CA ILE A 93 -2.82 23.17 -1.61
C ILE A 93 -3.47 23.96 -0.47
N GLY A 94 -3.09 23.71 0.79
CA GLY A 94 -3.58 24.46 1.94
C GLY A 94 -3.16 25.94 1.91
N CYS A 95 -1.93 26.24 1.51
CA CYS A 95 -1.50 27.62 1.28
C CYS A 95 -2.32 28.31 0.18
N PHE A 96 -2.62 27.59 -0.92
CA PHE A 96 -3.45 28.12 -1.99
C PHE A 96 -4.90 28.35 -1.53
N GLN A 97 -5.48 27.41 -0.79
CA GLN A 97 -6.80 27.55 -0.17
C GLN A 97 -6.86 28.76 0.77
N ALA A 98 -5.84 28.95 1.60
CA ALA A 98 -5.73 30.11 2.48
C ALA A 98 -5.71 31.42 1.68
N THR A 99 -4.94 31.48 0.58
CA THR A 99 -4.95 32.64 -0.33
C THR A 99 -6.35 32.91 -0.88
N LEU A 100 -7.06 31.89 -1.37
CA LEU A 100 -8.43 32.03 -1.86
C LEU A 100 -9.45 32.41 -0.78
N THR A 101 -9.18 32.07 0.49
CA THR A 101 -10.11 32.33 1.60
C THR A 101 -9.93 33.72 2.21
N PHE A 102 -8.67 34.17 2.35
CA PHE A 102 -8.32 35.41 3.06
C PHE A 102 -8.17 36.62 2.16
N THR A 103 -8.12 36.43 0.85
CA THR A 103 -8.12 37.57 -0.08
C THR A 103 -9.55 38.10 -0.14
N ASP A 104 -9.72 39.38 0.20
CA ASP A 104 -11.01 40.05 0.04
C ASP A 104 -11.46 39.87 -1.41
N TRP A 105 -12.69 39.41 -1.64
CA TRP A 105 -13.13 39.07 -2.99
C TRP A 105 -13.09 40.29 -3.90
N ASP A 106 -13.29 41.50 -3.36
CA ASP A 106 -13.12 42.75 -4.11
C ASP A 106 -11.65 43.00 -4.49
N ASP A 107 -10.70 42.72 -3.58
CA ASP A 107 -9.27 42.76 -3.89
C ASP A 107 -8.83 41.61 -4.82
N MET A 108 -9.50 40.45 -4.81
CA MET A 108 -9.21 39.33 -5.72
C MET A 108 -9.78 39.57 -7.13
N LEU A 109 -10.91 40.29 -7.20
CA LEU A 109 -11.52 40.76 -8.45
C LEU A 109 -10.66 41.84 -9.12
N HIS A 110 -9.86 42.59 -8.36
CA HIS A 110 -9.01 43.67 -8.90
C HIS A 110 -7.52 43.35 -8.84
N GLY A 111 -7.14 42.33 -8.06
CA GLY A 111 -5.78 41.88 -7.78
C GLY A 111 -5.46 40.62 -8.56
N ARG A 112 -4.90 40.83 -9.75
CA ARG A 112 -4.04 39.88 -10.48
C ARG A 112 -4.45 38.40 -10.35
N PRO A 113 -5.65 38.00 -10.81
CA PRO A 113 -6.09 36.61 -10.79
C PRO A 113 -5.14 35.66 -11.56
N HIS A 114 -4.39 36.21 -12.53
CA HIS A 114 -3.32 35.50 -13.22
C HIS A 114 -2.18 35.07 -12.28
N GLU A 115 -1.81 35.85 -11.26
CA GLU A 115 -0.75 35.50 -10.31
C GLU A 115 -1.21 34.38 -9.38
N ILE A 116 -2.46 34.47 -8.89
CA ILE A 116 -3.06 33.42 -8.04
C ILE A 116 -3.09 32.10 -8.81
N ALA A 117 -3.61 32.13 -10.04
CA ALA A 117 -3.66 30.93 -10.86
C ALA A 117 -2.25 30.44 -11.28
N ALA A 118 -1.31 31.33 -11.60
CA ALA A 118 0.08 30.97 -11.86
C ALA A 118 0.74 30.30 -10.65
N ASN A 119 0.45 30.76 -9.43
CA ASN A 119 0.93 30.13 -8.20
C ASN A 119 0.41 28.69 -8.08
N PHE A 120 -0.86 28.43 -8.38
CA PHE A 120 -1.39 27.07 -8.40
C PHE A 120 -0.74 26.20 -9.48
N VAL A 121 -0.58 26.74 -10.69
CA VAL A 121 0.07 26.04 -11.81
C VAL A 121 1.53 25.70 -11.51
N SER A 122 2.20 26.57 -10.77
CA SER A 122 3.59 26.39 -10.33
C SER A 122 3.77 25.32 -9.24
N ILE A 123 2.69 24.79 -8.66
CA ILE A 123 2.75 23.67 -7.73
C ILE A 123 3.41 22.50 -8.45
N GLY A 124 4.63 22.20 -8.02
CA GLY A 124 5.48 21.13 -8.52
C GLY A 124 4.93 19.77 -8.10
N TYR A 125 3.88 19.33 -8.79
CA TYR A 125 3.29 18.03 -8.60
C TYR A 125 3.89 17.03 -9.57
N GLU A 126 4.62 16.07 -9.03
CA GLU A 126 5.07 14.91 -9.78
C GLU A 126 4.18 13.72 -9.40
N PRO A 127 3.33 13.23 -10.34
CA PRO A 127 2.46 12.11 -10.05
C PRO A 127 3.29 10.85 -9.76
N ALA A 128 2.81 10.06 -8.81
CA ALA A 128 3.30 8.71 -8.60
C ALA A 128 3.20 7.92 -9.91
N SER A 129 4.30 7.25 -10.27
CA SER A 129 4.40 6.39 -11.43
C SER A 129 3.48 5.18 -11.31
N THR A 130 3.13 4.57 -12.45
CA THR A 130 2.36 3.32 -12.48
C THR A 130 3.01 2.22 -11.63
N LYS A 131 4.35 2.16 -11.58
CA LYS A 131 5.08 1.19 -10.76
C LYS A 131 4.87 1.43 -9.26
N GLU A 132 4.89 2.69 -8.84
CA GLU A 132 4.60 3.06 -7.45
C GLU A 132 3.15 2.74 -7.10
N LEU A 133 2.20 3.06 -7.98
CA LEU A 133 0.78 2.73 -7.77
C LEU A 133 0.54 1.21 -7.65
N LEU A 134 1.17 0.40 -8.49
CA LEU A 134 1.07 -1.06 -8.40
C LEU A 134 1.70 -1.61 -7.11
N ALA A 135 2.81 -1.02 -6.64
CA ALA A 135 3.40 -1.43 -5.37
C ALA A 135 2.46 -1.20 -4.18
N LEU A 136 1.67 -0.11 -4.23
CA LEU A 136 0.65 0.22 -3.22
C LEU A 136 -0.59 -0.68 -3.27
N GLU A 137 -0.77 -1.52 -4.30
CA GLU A 137 -1.92 -2.44 -4.42
C GLU A 137 -1.93 -3.47 -3.27
N SER A 138 -0.74 -3.84 -2.80
CA SER A 138 -0.56 -4.76 -1.66
C SER A 138 -0.95 -4.16 -0.30
N MET A 139 -1.16 -2.85 -0.22
CA MET A 139 -1.55 -2.16 1.02
C MET A 139 -3.06 -2.23 1.25
N SER A 140 -3.46 -2.17 2.52
CA SER A 140 -4.87 -2.11 2.90
C SER A 140 -5.55 -0.82 2.40
N ASP A 141 -6.88 -0.83 2.42
CA ASP A 141 -7.74 0.34 2.20
C ASP A 141 -7.70 0.99 0.81
N ASN A 142 -7.28 0.24 -0.22
CA ASN A 142 -7.26 0.67 -1.62
C ASN A 142 -6.44 1.96 -1.83
N CYS A 143 -5.32 2.10 -1.11
CA CYS A 143 -4.45 3.28 -1.18
C CYS A 143 -4.04 3.63 -2.61
N ALA A 144 -3.71 2.63 -3.43
CA ALA A 144 -3.38 2.81 -4.84
C ALA A 144 -4.49 3.50 -5.63
N THR A 145 -5.74 3.02 -5.50
CA THR A 145 -6.90 3.57 -6.21
C THR A 145 -7.24 4.97 -5.71
N LYS A 146 -7.21 5.21 -4.40
CA LYS A 146 -7.46 6.53 -3.81
C LYS A 146 -6.41 7.54 -4.26
N LEU A 147 -5.13 7.15 -4.25
CA LEU A 147 -4.06 7.99 -4.74
C LEU A 147 -4.25 8.31 -6.22
N ALA A 148 -4.41 7.30 -7.07
CA ALA A 148 -4.65 7.47 -8.51
C ALA A 148 -5.82 8.42 -8.81
N TYR A 149 -6.93 8.27 -8.08
CA TYR A 149 -8.07 9.18 -8.17
C TYR A 149 -7.71 10.61 -7.78
N ALA A 150 -7.01 10.81 -6.67
CA ALA A 150 -6.53 12.13 -6.25
C ALA A 150 -5.57 12.76 -7.29
N GLN A 151 -4.71 11.96 -7.94
CA GLN A 151 -3.84 12.46 -9.03
C GLN A 151 -4.67 12.94 -10.22
N SER A 152 -5.68 12.17 -10.61
CA SER A 152 -6.59 12.53 -11.70
C SER A 152 -7.33 13.82 -11.38
N GLN A 153 -7.87 13.96 -10.16
CA GLN A 153 -8.55 15.18 -9.72
C GLN A 153 -7.60 16.39 -9.72
N PHE A 154 -6.38 16.24 -9.19
CA PHE A 154 -5.38 17.30 -9.23
C PHE A 154 -5.06 17.73 -10.67
N SER A 155 -4.83 16.78 -11.58
CA SER A 155 -4.56 17.07 -12.99
C SER A 155 -5.73 17.76 -13.69
N MET A 156 -6.97 17.36 -13.38
CA MET A 156 -8.17 18.01 -13.92
C MET A 156 -8.29 19.45 -13.43
N VAL A 157 -8.21 19.68 -12.11
CA VAL A 157 -8.29 21.02 -11.51
C VAL A 157 -7.17 21.92 -12.05
N LYS A 158 -5.95 21.40 -12.16
CA LYS A 158 -4.82 22.13 -12.76
C LYS A 158 -5.08 22.50 -14.21
N SER A 159 -5.53 21.56 -15.03
CA SER A 159 -5.85 21.82 -16.43
C SER A 159 -6.98 22.85 -16.59
N ASP A 160 -8.01 22.79 -15.75
CA ASP A 160 -9.13 23.74 -15.80
C ASP A 160 -8.69 25.15 -15.42
N ILE A 161 -7.85 25.28 -14.39
CA ILE A 161 -7.26 26.56 -13.99
C ILE A 161 -6.34 27.10 -15.10
N GLU A 162 -5.47 26.27 -15.68
CA GLU A 162 -4.59 26.64 -16.80
C GLU A 162 -5.39 27.12 -18.02
N ALA A 163 -6.41 26.36 -18.41
CA ALA A 163 -7.29 26.69 -19.53
C ALA A 163 -8.03 28.02 -19.28
N TYR A 164 -8.48 28.26 -18.05
CA TYR A 164 -9.10 29.51 -17.67
C TYR A 164 -8.12 30.70 -17.77
N VAL A 165 -6.89 30.54 -17.28
CA VAL A 165 -5.84 31.58 -17.39
C VAL A 165 -5.52 31.90 -18.84
N GLN A 166 -5.34 30.88 -19.68
CA GLN A 166 -5.04 31.06 -21.10
C GLN A 166 -6.22 31.67 -21.86
N GLY A 167 -7.45 31.29 -21.50
CA GLY A 167 -8.68 31.76 -22.13
C GLY A 167 -9.08 33.19 -21.77
N MET A 168 -8.52 33.78 -20.71
CA MET A 168 -8.95 35.11 -20.25
C MET A 168 -8.67 36.24 -21.24
N GLY A 169 -7.70 36.10 -22.16
CA GLY A 169 -7.36 37.09 -23.20
C GLY A 169 -6.82 38.43 -22.68
N ASN A 170 -7.29 38.87 -21.51
CA ASN A 170 -6.81 39.99 -20.72
C ASN A 170 -6.49 39.47 -19.30
N PRO A 171 -5.20 39.49 -18.87
CA PRO A 171 -4.78 39.03 -17.54
C PRO A 171 -5.32 39.87 -16.38
N ASP A 172 -5.87 41.06 -16.68
CA ASP A 172 -6.49 41.97 -15.71
C ASP A 172 -8.00 41.75 -15.58
N ARG A 173 -8.59 40.80 -16.33
CA ARG A 173 -10.01 40.52 -16.21
C ARG A 173 -10.32 39.91 -14.83
N PRO A 174 -11.27 40.46 -14.06
CA PRO A 174 -11.68 39.89 -12.77
C PRO A 174 -12.08 38.42 -12.90
N LEU A 175 -11.67 37.58 -11.94
CA LEU A 175 -12.20 36.22 -11.79
C LEU A 175 -13.67 36.31 -11.35
N PRO A 176 -14.64 35.78 -12.12
CA PRO A 176 -16.03 35.73 -11.68
C PRO A 176 -16.13 35.03 -10.31
N PRO A 177 -16.86 35.60 -9.32
CA PRO A 177 -16.94 35.04 -7.97
C PRO A 177 -17.43 33.59 -7.94
N ALA A 178 -18.30 33.21 -8.88
CA ALA A 178 -18.77 31.83 -9.02
C ALA A 178 -17.63 30.85 -9.34
N ILE A 179 -16.70 31.22 -10.20
CA ILE A 179 -15.56 30.37 -10.59
C ILE A 179 -14.59 30.24 -9.41
N GLY A 180 -14.30 31.34 -8.72
CA GLY A 180 -13.44 31.29 -7.53
C GLY A 180 -14.00 30.41 -6.42
N ARG A 181 -15.32 30.41 -6.19
CA ARG A 181 -15.97 29.48 -5.23
C ARG A 181 -15.81 28.02 -5.65
N ILE A 182 -16.02 27.72 -6.94
CA ILE A 182 -15.83 26.37 -7.47
C ILE A 182 -14.39 25.90 -7.26
N TRP A 183 -13.40 26.77 -7.54
CA TRP A 183 -11.99 26.45 -7.30
C TRP A 183 -11.71 26.19 -5.82
N LEU A 184 -12.25 27.03 -4.93
CA LEU A 184 -12.09 26.86 -3.49
C LEU A 184 -12.66 25.50 -3.02
N GLU A 185 -13.85 25.12 -3.48
CA GLU A 185 -14.48 23.84 -3.17
C GLU A 185 -13.64 22.66 -3.66
N TRP A 186 -13.15 22.71 -4.91
CA TRP A 186 -12.31 21.66 -5.49
C TRP A 186 -10.97 21.52 -4.78
N VAL A 187 -10.31 22.63 -4.46
CA VAL A 187 -9.02 22.66 -3.76
C VAL A 187 -9.18 22.14 -2.33
N ALA A 188 -10.27 22.48 -1.65
CA ALA A 188 -10.57 21.98 -0.30
C ALA A 188 -10.81 20.46 -0.31
N ASP A 189 -11.68 19.94 -1.18
CA ASP A 189 -11.94 18.49 -1.30
C ASP A 189 -10.65 17.72 -1.65
N LEU A 190 -9.83 18.27 -2.54
CA LEU A 190 -8.55 17.68 -2.90
C LEU A 190 -7.55 17.66 -1.74
N GLY A 191 -7.46 18.76 -0.97
CA GLY A 191 -6.64 18.85 0.23
C GLY A 191 -7.03 17.81 1.28
N ASP A 192 -8.33 17.67 1.55
CA ASP A 192 -8.87 16.69 2.50
C ASP A 192 -8.55 15.25 2.06
N ARG A 193 -8.71 14.93 0.77
CA ARG A 193 -8.36 13.61 0.21
C ARG A 193 -6.87 13.30 0.34
N ILE A 194 -6.01 14.25 0.00
CA ILE A 194 -4.55 14.03 0.09
C ILE A 194 -4.12 13.86 1.55
N ASN A 195 -4.69 14.64 2.47
CA ASN A 195 -4.43 14.49 3.91
C ASN A 195 -4.87 13.11 4.41
N GLU A 196 -6.05 12.63 4.00
CA GLU A 196 -6.55 11.32 4.38
C GLU A 196 -5.66 10.19 3.84
N ILE A 197 -5.24 10.26 2.57
CA ILE A 197 -4.32 9.28 1.98
C ILE A 197 -2.97 9.30 2.69
N THR A 198 -2.44 10.49 3.00
CA THR A 198 -1.17 10.65 3.72
C THR A 198 -1.25 10.04 5.11
N ARG A 199 -2.37 10.24 5.81
CA ARG A 199 -2.64 9.64 7.12
C ARG A 199 -2.67 8.11 7.02
N GLN A 200 -3.42 7.56 6.07
CA GLN A 200 -3.51 6.11 5.83
C GLN A 200 -2.14 5.50 5.51
N MET A 201 -1.32 6.16 4.68
CA MET A 201 0.04 5.70 4.38
C MET A 201 0.94 5.70 5.60
N ASN A 202 0.86 6.73 6.44
CA ASN A 202 1.64 6.80 7.69
C ASN A 202 1.19 5.74 8.70
N ASP A 203 -0.12 5.58 8.89
CA ASP A 203 -0.69 4.58 9.80
C ASP A 203 -0.31 3.16 9.36
N ALA A 204 -0.33 2.88 8.05
CA ALA A 204 0.10 1.61 7.49
C ALA A 204 1.62 1.38 7.61
N ALA A 205 2.44 2.44 7.56
CA ALA A 205 3.88 2.35 7.73
C ALA A 205 4.31 2.19 9.19
N GLN A 206 3.50 2.65 10.15
CA GLN A 206 3.84 2.69 11.57
C GLN A 206 4.23 1.34 12.19
N PRO A 207 3.57 0.19 11.89
CA PRO A 207 3.97 -1.12 12.39
C PRO A 207 5.37 -1.56 11.94
N HIS A 208 5.85 -1.01 10.82
CA HIS A 208 7.16 -1.30 10.24
C HIS A 208 8.22 -0.26 10.60
N ALA A 209 7.81 0.86 11.20
CA ALA A 209 8.69 1.90 11.70
C ALA A 209 9.30 1.58 13.07
N VAL A 210 9.07 0.37 13.62
CA VAL A 210 9.85 -0.13 14.76
C VAL A 210 11.31 -0.07 14.32
N ALA A 211 12.08 0.78 15.01
CA ALA A 211 13.50 0.92 14.73
C ALA A 211 14.10 -0.49 14.62
N PRO A 212 14.78 -0.82 13.52
CA PRO A 212 15.39 -2.13 13.39
C PRO A 212 16.21 -2.36 14.64
N SER A 213 16.03 -3.52 15.28
CA SER A 213 16.72 -3.78 16.53
C SER A 213 18.23 -3.67 16.29
N GLN A 214 19.03 -3.35 17.32
CA GLN A 214 20.48 -3.34 17.11
C GLN A 214 20.98 -4.69 16.57
N LEU A 215 20.30 -5.80 16.87
CA LEU A 215 20.56 -7.10 16.23
C LEU A 215 20.32 -7.09 14.71
N ASP A 216 19.23 -6.47 14.23
CA ASP A 216 18.92 -6.40 12.79
C ASP A 216 19.89 -5.50 12.02
N LEU A 217 20.41 -4.45 12.67
CA LEU A 217 21.34 -3.49 12.06
C LEU A 217 22.78 -3.98 12.02
N TYR A 218 23.23 -4.66 13.08
CA TYR A 218 24.63 -5.05 13.23
C TYR A 218 24.91 -6.51 12.84
N GLY A 219 23.86 -7.32 12.67
CA GLY A 219 23.99 -8.77 12.51
C GLY A 219 24.60 -9.38 13.78
N GLU A 220 24.07 -10.52 14.22
CA GLU A 220 24.87 -11.41 15.06
C GLU A 220 26.08 -11.85 14.22
N ASN A 221 27.18 -11.09 14.29
CA ASN A 221 28.52 -11.61 14.04
C ASN A 221 28.93 -12.40 15.29
N ASP A 222 28.16 -13.44 15.63
CA ASP A 222 28.59 -14.44 16.59
C ASP A 222 29.40 -15.46 15.79
N GLU A 223 30.72 -15.22 15.75
CA GLU A 223 31.73 -16.27 15.57
C GLU A 223 31.77 -17.18 16.82
#